data_AF-A0A3B8JJX7-F1
#
_entry.id   AF-A0A3B8JJX7-F1
#
_cell.length_a   1.000
_cell.length_b   1.000
_cell.length_c   1.000
_cell.angle_alpha   90.00
_cell.angle_beta   90.00
_cell.angle_gamma   90.00
#
_symmetry.space_group_name_H-M   'P 1'
#
loop_
_entity.id
_entity.type
_entity.pdbx_description
1 polymer ?
#
loop_
_entity_poly.entity_id
_entity_poly.type
_entity_poly.pdbx_seq_one_letter_code
_entity_poly.pdbx_strand_id
1 'polypeptide(L)' 'EIVWETDKPNGQPRRCLDTQRAKQEFGFTALVDFKEGLKNTINWYRQHSE' A
#
# COMPACT_ATOMS: atom_id res chain seq x y z
N GLU A 1 6.09 -19.67 7.23
CA GLU A 1 4.63 -19.90 7.25
C GLU A 1 3.96 -18.69 7.89
N ILE A 2 2.80 -18.26 7.39
CA ILE A 2 2.10 -17.10 7.96
C ILE A 2 1.16 -17.61 9.06
N VAL A 3 1.41 -17.21 10.31
CA VAL A 3 0.54 -17.52 11.45
C VAL A 3 -0.49 -16.41 11.59
N TRP A 4 -1.75 -16.73 11.33
CA TRP A 4 -2.86 -15.78 11.44
C TRP A 4 -3.51 -15.88 12.83
N GLU A 5 -3.63 -14.74 13.51
CA GLU A 5 -4.35 -14.65 14.78
C GLU A 5 -5.84 -14.36 14.51
N THR A 6 -6.65 -15.42 14.54
CA THR A 6 -8.07 -15.42 14.14
C THR A 6 -9.02 -14.94 15.24
N ASP A 7 -8.52 -14.80 16.46
CA ASP A 7 -9.20 -14.20 17.60
C ASP A 7 -9.24 -12.67 17.54
N LYS A 8 -8.41 -12.06 16.69
CA LYS A 8 -8.34 -10.61 16.49
C LYS A 8 -9.26 -10.16 15.35
N PRO A 9 -9.86 -8.95 15.44
CA PRO A 9 -10.69 -8.42 14.36
C PRO A 9 -9.87 -8.27 13.08
N ASN A 10 -10.41 -8.78 11.97
CA ASN A 10 -9.74 -8.86 10.66
C ASN A 10 -9.66 -7.52 9.90
N GLY A 11 -9.64 -6.40 10.64
CA GLY A 11 -9.51 -5.05 10.12
C GLY A 11 -10.78 -4.53 9.43
N GLN A 12 -10.63 -3.39 8.77
CA GLN A 12 -11.72 -2.78 8.01
C GLN A 12 -11.92 -3.50 6.66
N PRO A 13 -13.14 -3.45 6.08
CA PRO A 13 -13.37 -3.92 4.71
C PRO A 13 -12.37 -3.30 3.74
N ARG A 14 -12.02 -4.05 2.69
CA ARG A 14 -11.12 -3.55 1.64
C ARG A 14 -11.68 -2.26 1.05
N ARG A 15 -10.87 -1.21 1.06
CA ARG A 15 -11.16 0.08 0.44
C ARG A 15 -10.36 0.22 -0.84
N CYS A 16 -11.01 0.68 -1.89
CA CYS A 16 -10.37 1.05 -3.15
C CYS A 16 -10.90 2.43 -3.56
N LEU A 17 -10.02 3.26 -4.11
CA LEU A 17 -10.38 4.58 -4.62
C LEU A 17 -10.59 4.48 -6.12
N ASP A 18 -11.68 5.07 -6.61
CA ASP A 18 -11.81 5.40 -8.02
C ASP A 18 -10.99 6.67 -8.32
N THR A 19 -10.01 6.55 -9.22
CA THR A 19 -9.11 7.63 -9.61
C THR A 19 -9.45 8.26 -10.96
N GLN A 20 -10.60 7.91 -11.57
CA GLN A 20 -11.00 8.42 -12.89
C GLN A 20 -11.05 9.95 -12.94
N ARG A 21 -11.64 10.60 -11.93
CA ARG A 21 -11.70 12.08 -11.85
C ARG A 21 -10.31 12.71 -11.78
N ALA A 22 -9.40 12.15 -10.98
CA ALA A 22 -8.04 12.67 -10.88
C ALA A 22 -7.27 12.51 -12.20
N LYS A 23 -7.50 11.41 -12.92
CA LYS A 23 -6.93 11.19 -14.25
C LYS A 23 -7.48 12.18 -15.28
N GLN A 24 -8.78 12.47 -15.26
CA GLN A 24 -9.43 13.40 -16.19
C GLN A 24 -9.00 14.84 -15.96
N GLU A 25 -9.02 15.30 -14.72
CA GLU A 25 -8.77 16.71 -14.37
C GLU A 25 -7.29 17.06 -14.30
N PHE A 26 -6.44 16.10 -13.92
CA PHE A 26 -5.02 16.34 -13.64
C PHE A 26 -4.06 15.47 -14.43
N GLY A 27 -4.55 14.57 -15.30
CA GLY A 27 -3.69 13.57 -15.94
C GLY A 27 -3.04 12.59 -14.96
N PHE A 28 -3.53 12.54 -13.71
CA PHE A 28 -2.88 11.79 -12.64
C PHE A 28 -2.98 10.28 -12.89
N THR A 29 -1.84 9.61 -12.75
CA THR A 29 -1.74 8.15 -12.68
C THR A 29 -0.67 7.78 -11.64
N ALA A 30 -0.90 6.70 -10.90
CA ALA A 30 0.11 6.17 -10.00
C ALA A 30 1.26 5.60 -10.83
N LEU A 31 2.48 6.06 -10.57
CA LEU A 31 3.68 5.63 -11.31
C LEU A 31 4.39 4.45 -10.66
N VAL A 32 4.13 4.21 -9.37
CA VAL A 32 4.83 3.20 -8.57
C VAL A 32 3.86 2.08 -8.24
N ASP A 33 4.23 0.86 -8.64
CA ASP A 33 3.47 -0.34 -8.32
C ASP A 33 3.56 -0.69 -6.83
N PHE A 34 2.54 -1.39 -6.31
CA PHE A 34 2.49 -1.77 -4.90
C PHE A 34 3.74 -2.53 -4.42
N LYS A 35 4.22 -3.50 -5.22
CA LYS A 35 5.42 -4.28 -4.87
C LYS A 35 6.69 -3.43 -4.83
N GLU A 36 6.81 -2.49 -5.76
CA GLU A 36 7.94 -1.57 -5.83
C GLU A 36 7.93 -0.62 -4.64
N GLY A 37 6.80 0.03 -4.39
CA GLY A 37 6.63 0.93 -3.25
C GLY A 37 6.93 0.22 -1.93
N LEU A 38 6.38 -0.99 -1.72
CA LEU A 38 6.63 -1.78 -0.51
C LEU A 38 8.11 -2.11 -0.33
N LYS A 39 8.81 -2.51 -1.40
CA LYS A 39 10.26 -2.78 -1.36
C LYS A 39 11.04 -1.52 -0.97
N ASN A 40 10.71 -0.38 -1.57
CA ASN A 40 11.37 0.89 -1.28
C ASN A 40 11.20 1.28 0.20
N THR A 41 9.98 1.15 0.73
CA THR A 41 9.69 1.41 2.14
C THR A 41 10.46 0.47 3.08
N ILE A 42 10.47 -0.83 2.82
CA ILE A 42 11.21 -1.80 3.64
C ILE A 42 12.72 -1.50 3.63
N ASN A 43 13.28 -1.19 2.47
CA ASN A 43 14.69 -0.85 2.35
C ASN A 43 15.04 0.40 3.17
N TRP A 44 14.19 1.43 3.10
CA TRP A 44 14.36 2.63 3.89
C TRP A 44 14.37 2.32 5.40
N TYR A 45 13.40 1.55 5.90
CA TYR A 45 13.34 1.16 7.31
C TYR A 45 14.60 0.41 7.76
N ARG A 46 15.11 -0.53 6.94
CA ARG A 46 16.33 -1.28 7.25
C ARG A 46 17.59 -0.42 7.31
N GLN A 47 17.61 0.70 6.57
CA GLN A 47 18.74 1.62 6.55
C GLN A 47 18.70 2.63 7.70
N HIS A 48 17.53 2.83 8.31
CA HIS A 48 17.29 3.87 9.33
C HIS A 48 16.77 3.29 10.66
N SER A 49 16.86 1.97 10.86
CA SER A 49 16.59 1.35 12.15
C SER A 49 17.82 1.50 13.05
N GLU A 50 17.70 2.30 14.11
CA GLU A 50 18.65 2.33 15.25
C GLU A 50 18.65 0.99 16.02
#